data_AF-A0A1N6YY92-F1
#
_entry.id   AF-A0A1N6YY92-F1
#
_cell.length_a   1.000
_cell.length_b   1.000
_cell.length_c   1.000
_cell.angle_alpha   90.00
_cell.angle_beta   90.00
_cell.angle_gamma   90.00
#
_symmetry.space_group_name_H-M   'P 1'
#
loop_
_entity.id
_entity.type
_entity.pdbx_description
1 polymer ?
#
loop_
_entity_poly.entity_id
_entity_poly.type
_entity_poly.pdbx_seq_one_letter_code
_entity_poly.pdbx_strand_id
1 'polypeptide(L)'
;MAGLALAAAAAVAPTTAAQAAPAAPAGHGVTNATGSQNDRLSKLPNLHKGKIALPEPGAKGPRFQSGTGAAPKIYQGTLASASEFPYIVGIVTSIQWEGQFYWYWCTGSIIAPNKVLTAAHCTADGPGTTRVIAGNDRILDENGNILNTSGYVAEVASTWTHPNWNIAQQYADPYAPILDDVSVLTLKQNLPSDYTPVSLSAQGDQTPYTAGTAATIAGYGATYDGEVNSDSRLRKATVNMRSNADCSLVPELYYPDRMICAGSGTPGAPSSDTCPGDSGGPLLVGGVQVGITDWGFIPCGDYPGYYERLSYYHDAIQADLTRPALVNADWTGDGHTDLIARDTAGNLKLYYGSGFSNDGAGGFYFSKQLNAGWGGFTRVFRVYNWNGDKRPSIMAMKSNGDLFIYDTDGKGNFAGGARKIGSGWAGFTALMVTNNWMGNNRPSLLVRKSNGDLVRYTSNGAGGWENPSGTRIGTGWNGFNLFITPGAWKGDGLEVIIGRTSTGYLKMYQSDGKGGWTNPSGTVIGSGWANYKNILVPGDWSGDNMMDLLGINSSNQMRLYTTNGHGDWIDASGKVISSGWGSFNLVF
;
A
#
# COMPACT_ATOMS: atom_id res chain seq x y z
N MET A 1 12.48 -71.75 2.30
CA MET A 1 13.00 -70.38 2.43
C MET A 1 12.27 -69.71 3.58
N ALA A 2 12.99 -68.90 4.36
CA ALA A 2 12.64 -68.26 5.64
C ALA A 2 11.19 -67.72 5.72
N GLY A 3 10.44 -67.81 6.83
CA GLY A 3 10.69 -67.35 8.21
C GLY A 3 9.75 -66.14 8.46
N LEU A 4 9.15 -65.83 9.61
CA LEU A 4 9.20 -66.30 10.99
C LEU A 4 7.94 -65.76 11.73
N ALA A 5 7.67 -66.31 12.91
CA ALA A 5 6.54 -66.18 13.83
C ALA A 5 5.92 -64.78 14.12
N LEU A 6 4.58 -64.77 14.31
CA LEU A 6 3.85 -63.76 15.09
C LEU A 6 4.12 -63.99 16.59
N ALA A 7 4.60 -62.96 17.30
CA ALA A 7 4.60 -62.90 18.76
C ALA A 7 3.74 -61.71 19.21
N ALA A 8 2.77 -62.00 20.06
CA ALA A 8 2.02 -61.01 20.83
C ALA A 8 2.87 -60.53 22.01
N ALA A 9 2.95 -59.21 22.22
CA ALA A 9 3.44 -58.62 23.45
C ALA A 9 2.50 -57.45 23.82
N ALA A 10 1.94 -57.54 25.02
CA ALA A 10 1.00 -56.59 25.59
C ALA A 10 1.62 -55.20 25.73
N ALA A 11 0.89 -54.18 25.25
CA ALA A 11 1.22 -52.79 25.50
C ALA A 11 0.89 -52.45 26.97
N VAL A 12 1.92 -52.20 27.77
CA VAL A 12 1.82 -51.55 29.06
C VAL A 12 1.56 -50.06 28.81
N ALA A 13 0.42 -49.55 29.26
CA ALA A 13 0.09 -48.14 29.20
C ALA A 13 0.98 -47.34 30.17
N PRO A 14 1.68 -46.28 29.74
CA PRO A 14 2.14 -45.25 30.64
C PRO A 14 0.95 -44.37 31.00
N THR A 15 0.61 -44.33 32.28
CA THR A 15 -0.26 -43.33 32.87
C THR A 15 0.39 -41.96 32.76
N THR A 16 0.05 -41.18 31.73
CA THR A 16 0.23 -39.73 31.77
C THR A 16 -1.04 -39.13 32.30
N ALA A 17 -0.98 -38.60 33.52
CA ALA A 17 -2.03 -37.77 34.09
C ALA A 17 -2.28 -36.61 33.12
N ALA A 18 -3.43 -36.64 32.44
CA ALA A 18 -3.97 -35.48 31.76
C ALA A 18 -4.29 -34.47 32.85
N GLN A 19 -3.41 -33.49 33.05
CA GLN A 19 -3.75 -32.31 33.79
C GLN A 19 -4.80 -31.59 32.94
N ALA A 20 -6.05 -31.62 33.41
CA ALA A 20 -7.15 -30.94 32.76
C ALA A 20 -6.74 -29.49 32.49
N ALA A 21 -6.90 -29.05 31.24
CA ALA A 21 -6.80 -27.64 30.90
C ALA A 21 -7.72 -26.87 31.86
N PRO A 22 -7.23 -25.80 32.52
CA PRO A 22 -8.10 -24.97 33.33
C PRO A 22 -9.25 -24.47 32.45
N ALA A 23 -10.46 -24.50 33.00
CA ALA A 23 -11.65 -24.02 32.32
C ALA A 23 -11.40 -22.60 31.79
N ALA A 24 -11.79 -22.36 30.53
CA ALA A 24 -11.78 -21.03 29.93
C ALA A 24 -12.44 -20.04 30.90
N PRO A 25 -11.76 -18.95 31.32
CA PRO A 25 -12.35 -18.00 32.23
C PRO A 25 -13.54 -17.33 31.54
N ALA A 26 -14.73 -17.46 32.15
CA ALA A 26 -15.91 -16.69 31.79
C ALA A 26 -15.64 -15.21 32.10
N GLY A 27 -15.22 -14.47 31.07
CA GLY A 27 -14.83 -13.07 31.20
C GLY A 27 -13.99 -12.62 30.01
N HIS A 28 -14.44 -12.93 28.79
CA HIS A 28 -13.81 -12.41 27.58
C HIS A 28 -14.07 -10.91 27.47
N GLY A 29 -13.14 -10.12 28.03
CA GLY A 29 -13.02 -8.71 27.75
C GLY A 29 -12.45 -8.44 26.35
N VAL A 30 -13.06 -9.01 25.31
CA VAL A 30 -13.16 -8.27 24.05
C VAL A 30 -14.38 -7.39 24.27
N THR A 31 -14.15 -6.10 24.52
CA THR A 31 -15.14 -5.06 24.85
C THR A 31 -16.59 -5.55 24.95
N ASN A 32 -17.19 -5.45 26.13
CA ASN A 32 -18.64 -5.51 26.30
C ASN A 32 -19.28 -4.48 25.34
N ALA A 33 -19.69 -4.91 24.15
CA ALA A 33 -20.30 -4.07 23.13
C ALA A 33 -21.82 -4.13 23.26
N THR A 34 -22.32 -3.77 24.43
CA THR A 34 -23.70 -3.30 24.58
C THR A 34 -23.81 -1.78 24.39
N GLY A 35 -22.69 -1.10 24.08
CA GLY A 35 -22.63 0.30 23.69
C GLY A 35 -22.66 0.47 22.17
N SER A 36 -23.48 1.41 21.68
CA SER A 36 -23.53 1.85 20.28
C SER A 36 -22.12 2.04 19.68
N GLN A 37 -21.98 1.89 18.36
CA GLN A 37 -20.73 2.08 17.60
C GLN A 37 -19.91 3.35 17.98
N ASN A 38 -20.57 4.38 18.54
CA ASN A 38 -19.98 5.62 19.05
C ASN A 38 -18.95 5.48 20.18
N ASP A 39 -18.83 4.33 20.87
CA ASP A 39 -17.96 4.17 22.06
C ASP A 39 -16.62 3.43 21.79
N ARG A 40 -16.35 2.99 20.56
CA ARG A 40 -15.11 2.25 20.23
C ARG A 40 -13.88 3.15 20.19
N LEU A 41 -14.00 4.36 19.64
CA LEU A 41 -12.89 5.31 19.50
C LEU A 41 -12.53 5.98 20.84
N SER A 42 -13.53 6.24 21.71
CA SER A 42 -13.33 6.83 23.04
C SER A 42 -12.60 5.92 24.04
N LYS A 43 -12.36 4.65 23.70
CA LYS A 43 -11.76 3.63 24.58
C LYS A 43 -10.41 3.11 24.10
N LEU A 44 -9.92 3.55 22.94
CA LEU A 44 -8.57 3.20 22.49
C LEU A 44 -7.55 4.02 23.28
N PRO A 45 -6.65 3.41 24.07
CA PRO A 45 -5.76 4.13 24.98
C PRO A 45 -4.82 5.13 24.28
N ASN A 46 -4.57 4.92 22.98
CA ASN A 46 -3.67 5.73 22.17
C ASN A 46 -4.37 6.62 21.12
N LEU A 47 -5.70 6.78 21.20
CA LEU A 47 -6.45 7.64 20.28
C LEU A 47 -6.71 9.00 20.92
N HIS A 48 -6.23 10.05 20.26
CA HIS A 48 -6.35 11.42 20.73
C HIS A 48 -7.37 12.19 19.89
N LYS A 49 -8.30 12.88 20.55
CA LYS A 49 -9.24 13.79 19.88
C LYS A 49 -8.57 15.13 19.62
N GLY A 50 -8.67 15.61 18.39
CA GLY A 50 -8.15 16.92 17.98
C GLY A 50 -7.43 16.86 16.64
N LYS A 51 -7.28 18.03 16.02
CA LYS A 51 -6.46 18.16 14.82
C LYS A 51 -5.02 18.36 15.25
N ILE A 52 -4.13 17.46 14.81
CA ILE A 52 -2.69 17.65 15.00
C ILE A 52 -2.06 18.25 13.74
N ALA A 53 -1.14 19.18 13.94
CA ALA A 53 -0.26 19.65 12.87
C ALA A 53 0.84 18.61 12.69
N LEU A 54 0.82 17.91 11.56
CA LEU A 54 1.86 16.95 11.24
C LEU A 54 3.18 17.70 10.98
N PRO A 55 4.32 17.18 11.47
CA PRO A 55 5.60 17.82 11.24
C PRO A 55 5.92 17.98 9.74
N GLU A 56 6.58 19.09 9.41
CA GLU A 56 7.08 19.34 8.07
C GLU A 56 8.19 18.33 7.70
N PRO A 57 8.20 17.77 6.47
CA PRO A 57 9.26 16.88 6.03
C PRO A 57 10.65 17.53 6.07
N GLY A 58 11.68 16.74 6.37
CA GLY A 58 13.08 17.19 6.28
C GLY A 58 13.61 17.99 7.48
N ALA A 59 13.09 17.74 8.69
CA ALA A 59 13.58 18.34 9.92
C ALA A 59 15.09 18.14 10.19
N LYS A 60 15.71 19.17 10.78
CA LYS A 60 17.15 19.42 10.96
C LYS A 60 17.53 19.49 12.46
N GLY A 61 17.16 18.47 13.22
CA GLY A 61 17.46 18.38 14.64
C GLY A 61 18.76 17.61 14.94
N PRO A 62 19.34 17.74 16.15
CA PRO A 62 20.37 16.81 16.60
C PRO A 62 19.85 15.37 16.49
N ARG A 63 20.66 14.51 15.89
CA ARG A 63 20.36 13.09 15.67
C ARG A 63 20.53 12.39 17.02
N PHE A 64 19.47 11.72 17.46
CA PHE A 64 19.41 10.98 18.73
C PHE A 64 19.57 11.87 19.97
N GLN A 65 18.60 11.83 20.88
CA GLN A 65 18.73 12.44 22.21
C GLN A 65 18.69 11.34 23.25
N SER A 66 19.88 10.83 23.61
CA SER A 66 20.00 9.84 24.69
C SER A 66 19.44 10.41 25.98
N GLY A 67 18.28 9.93 26.40
CA GLY A 67 17.76 10.19 27.74
C GLY A 67 18.52 9.35 28.77
N THR A 68 19.47 9.94 29.50
CA THR A 68 20.07 9.30 30.66
C THR A 68 19.12 9.37 31.86
N GLY A 69 18.53 8.24 32.23
CA GLY A 69 18.07 7.97 33.59
C GLY A 69 16.59 8.22 33.90
N ALA A 70 15.82 7.14 33.98
CA ALA A 70 14.81 6.82 35.01
C ALA A 70 14.10 5.49 34.64
N ALA A 71 13.53 4.81 35.62
CA ALA A 71 13.04 3.42 35.63
C ALA A 71 11.93 3.08 34.56
N PRO A 72 11.54 1.79 34.38
CA PRO A 72 10.86 1.25 33.17
C PRO A 72 9.47 1.87 32.93
N LYS A 73 8.89 1.84 31.71
CA LYS A 73 8.05 0.73 31.22
C LYS A 73 7.67 0.84 29.70
N ILE A 74 8.04 -0.12 28.82
CA ILE A 74 7.05 -0.93 28.04
C ILE A 74 6.34 -1.75 29.13
N TYR A 75 5.23 -2.47 28.97
CA TYR A 75 4.74 -3.23 30.14
C TYR A 75 5.92 -4.06 30.73
N GLN A 76 6.38 -3.69 31.94
CA GLN A 76 7.67 -4.09 32.54
C GLN A 76 9.02 -3.96 31.73
N GLY A 77 9.12 -3.28 30.58
CA GLY A 77 10.36 -3.14 29.76
C GLY A 77 11.24 -1.90 30.00
N THR A 78 12.46 -1.85 29.45
CA THR A 78 13.47 -0.79 29.71
C THR A 78 13.50 0.30 28.63
N LEU A 79 13.98 1.52 28.98
CA LEU A 79 14.28 2.56 27.97
C LEU A 79 15.28 2.08 26.93
N ALA A 80 15.04 2.45 25.68
CA ALA A 80 15.91 2.20 24.55
C ALA A 80 16.22 3.53 23.83
N SER A 81 17.29 3.54 23.04
CA SER A 81 17.62 4.67 22.18
C SER A 81 17.40 4.28 20.72
N ALA A 82 16.96 5.20 19.89
CA ALA A 82 16.84 4.96 18.45
C ALA A 82 18.20 4.70 17.81
N SER A 83 19.31 5.05 18.48
CA SER A 83 20.66 4.66 18.07
C SER A 83 20.94 3.16 18.25
N GLU A 84 20.26 2.50 19.18
CA GLU A 84 20.31 1.04 19.35
C GLU A 84 19.53 0.32 18.25
N PHE A 85 18.43 0.94 17.79
CA PHE A 85 17.53 0.39 16.77
C PHE A 85 17.32 1.41 15.64
N PRO A 86 18.31 1.63 14.75
CA PRO A 86 18.25 2.66 13.71
C PRO A 86 17.14 2.45 12.68
N TYR A 87 16.57 1.23 12.63
CA TYR A 87 15.43 0.87 11.80
C TYR A 87 14.07 1.16 12.44
N ILE A 88 13.98 1.42 13.75
CA ILE A 88 12.68 1.67 14.39
C ILE A 88 12.22 3.10 14.10
N VAL A 89 10.94 3.22 13.73
CA VAL A 89 10.30 4.50 13.43
C VAL A 89 8.98 4.61 14.16
N GLY A 90 8.61 5.84 14.51
CA GLY A 90 7.23 6.18 14.89
C GLY A 90 6.42 6.51 13.64
N ILE A 91 5.16 6.10 13.63
CA ILE A 91 4.19 6.41 12.58
C ILE A 91 3.07 7.20 13.23
N VAL A 92 2.85 8.42 12.78
CA VAL A 92 1.77 9.28 13.32
C VAL A 92 0.73 9.51 12.24
N THR A 93 -0.51 9.18 12.56
CA THR A 93 -1.63 9.18 11.61
C THR A 93 -2.75 10.08 12.12
N SER A 94 -3.26 10.95 11.26
CA SER A 94 -4.32 11.92 11.53
C SER A 94 -5.53 11.63 10.64
N ILE A 95 -6.66 11.31 11.24
CA ILE A 95 -7.88 10.89 10.53
C ILE A 95 -9.04 11.83 10.83
N GLN A 96 -10.01 11.87 9.92
CA GLN A 96 -11.29 12.51 10.16
C GLN A 96 -12.39 11.44 10.27
N TRP A 97 -13.11 11.43 11.39
CA TRP A 97 -14.22 10.53 11.64
C TRP A 97 -15.44 11.34 12.09
N GLU A 98 -16.59 11.15 11.42
CA GLU A 98 -17.84 11.88 11.72
C GLU A 98 -17.68 13.42 11.82
N GLY A 99 -16.82 13.98 10.97
CA GLY A 99 -16.53 15.42 10.95
C GLY A 99 -15.61 15.93 12.07
N GLN A 100 -15.13 15.04 12.94
CA GLN A 100 -14.14 15.33 13.99
C GLN A 100 -12.76 14.83 13.59
N PHE A 101 -11.71 15.50 14.08
CA PHE A 101 -10.33 15.05 13.88
C PHE A 101 -9.87 14.19 15.04
N TYR A 102 -9.17 13.11 14.70
CA TYR A 102 -8.50 12.22 15.64
C TYR A 102 -7.08 11.94 15.15
N TRP A 103 -6.20 11.58 16.06
CA TRP A 103 -4.88 11.11 15.70
C TRP A 103 -4.42 10.02 16.67
N TYR A 104 -3.51 9.17 16.20
CA TYR A 104 -2.88 8.10 16.97
C TYR A 104 -1.46 7.89 16.45
N TRP A 105 -0.69 7.04 17.14
CA TRP A 105 0.58 6.56 16.63
C TRP A 105 0.73 5.05 16.69
N CYS A 106 1.65 4.57 15.87
CA CYS A 106 2.12 3.21 15.81
C CYS A 106 3.64 3.17 15.75
N THR A 107 4.18 1.96 15.81
CA THR A 107 5.58 1.68 15.57
C THR A 107 5.74 1.03 14.19
N GLY A 108 6.90 1.20 13.58
CA GLY A 108 7.26 0.52 12.34
C GLY A 108 8.75 0.24 12.25
N SER A 109 9.15 -0.38 11.15
CA SER A 109 10.52 -0.83 10.90
C SER A 109 10.96 -0.51 9.48
N ILE A 110 12.15 0.08 9.31
CA ILE A 110 12.73 0.37 7.99
C ILE A 110 13.19 -0.94 7.38
N ILE A 111 12.68 -1.27 6.19
CA ILE A 111 13.02 -2.50 5.44
C ILE A 111 13.73 -2.21 4.11
N ALA A 112 13.69 -0.95 3.65
CA ALA A 112 14.57 -0.42 2.59
C ALA A 112 14.70 1.11 2.77
N PRO A 113 15.62 1.81 2.07
CA PRO A 113 15.86 3.24 2.28
C PRO A 113 14.61 4.13 2.25
N ASN A 114 13.57 3.76 1.52
CA ASN A 114 12.29 4.48 1.46
C ASN A 114 11.08 3.57 1.77
N LYS A 115 11.27 2.47 2.51
CA LYS A 115 10.21 1.50 2.79
C LYS A 115 10.15 1.19 4.29
N VAL A 116 8.97 1.33 4.87
CA VAL A 116 8.69 1.06 6.30
C VAL A 116 7.61 0.00 6.41
N LEU A 117 7.91 -1.10 7.08
CA LEU A 117 6.97 -2.17 7.42
C LEU A 117 6.24 -1.83 8.72
N THR A 118 4.92 -2.04 8.73
CA THR A 118 4.03 -1.82 9.86
C THR A 118 2.76 -2.68 9.74
N ALA A 119 1.83 -2.55 10.68
CA ALA A 119 0.51 -3.17 10.59
C ALA A 119 -0.40 -2.32 9.68
N ALA A 120 -1.29 -2.96 8.91
CA ALA A 120 -2.23 -2.26 8.05
C ALA A 120 -3.19 -1.36 8.83
N HIS A 121 -3.63 -1.75 10.02
CA HIS A 121 -4.49 -0.91 10.87
C HIS A 121 -3.80 0.38 11.36
N CYS A 122 -2.47 0.49 11.25
CA CYS A 122 -1.71 1.69 11.59
C CYS A 122 -1.74 2.77 10.50
N THR A 123 -2.29 2.44 9.34
CA THR A 123 -2.29 3.30 8.16
C THR A 123 -3.66 3.92 7.94
N ALA A 124 -3.69 5.12 7.35
CA ALA A 124 -4.92 5.75 6.90
C ALA A 124 -4.80 6.14 5.43
N ASP A 125 -5.89 5.98 4.70
CA ASP A 125 -5.97 6.12 3.24
C ASP A 125 -6.09 7.58 2.76
N GLY A 126 -5.54 8.52 3.54
CA GLY A 126 -5.60 9.94 3.22
C GLY A 126 -4.22 10.50 2.89
N PRO A 127 -4.03 11.17 1.75
CA PRO A 127 -2.79 11.87 1.48
C PRO A 127 -2.41 12.86 2.55
N GLY A 128 -1.14 12.80 2.95
CA GLY A 128 -0.61 13.69 3.96
C GLY A 128 -1.17 13.47 5.36
N THR A 129 -1.99 12.44 5.61
CA THR A 129 -2.50 12.07 6.95
C THR A 129 -1.47 11.38 7.83
N THR A 130 -0.45 10.77 7.21
CA THR A 130 0.54 9.95 7.90
C THR A 130 1.94 10.57 7.79
N ARG A 131 2.72 10.48 8.87
CA ARG A 131 4.15 10.83 8.91
C ARG A 131 4.96 9.70 9.53
N VAL A 132 6.15 9.48 9.00
CA VAL A 132 7.16 8.58 9.57
C VAL A 132 8.23 9.42 10.26
N ILE A 133 8.56 9.07 11.49
CA ILE A 133 9.55 9.75 12.34
C ILE A 133 10.67 8.75 12.66
N ALA A 134 11.84 8.95 12.06
CA ALA A 134 13.03 8.12 12.28
C ALA A 134 14.02 8.80 13.23
N GLY A 135 14.75 8.02 14.02
CA GLY A 135 15.89 8.50 14.81
C GLY A 135 15.54 9.31 16.05
N ASN A 136 14.35 9.10 16.62
CA ASN A 136 13.88 9.82 17.80
C ASN A 136 13.64 8.87 18.99
N ASP A 137 14.07 9.27 20.18
CA ASP A 137 13.92 8.46 21.42
C ASP A 137 12.53 8.65 22.05
N ARG A 138 11.69 9.50 21.46
CA ARG A 138 10.27 9.70 21.79
C ARG A 138 9.50 10.36 20.65
N ILE A 139 8.18 10.18 20.63
CA ILE A 139 7.30 10.76 19.60
C ILE A 139 6.69 12.09 20.04
N LEU A 140 6.37 12.22 21.33
CA LEU A 140 5.65 13.34 21.92
C LEU A 140 6.50 14.08 22.96
N ASP A 141 6.29 15.39 23.07
CA ASP A 141 6.83 16.21 24.14
C ASP A 141 5.99 16.09 25.43
N GLU A 142 6.43 16.76 26.49
CA GLU A 142 5.75 16.75 27.80
C GLU A 142 4.33 17.37 27.77
N ASN A 143 4.00 18.09 26.70
CA ASN A 143 2.70 18.71 26.48
C ASN A 143 1.81 17.89 25.52
N GLY A 144 2.27 16.72 25.07
CA GLY A 144 1.53 15.85 24.15
C GLY A 144 1.60 16.28 22.68
N ASN A 145 2.55 17.13 22.29
CA ASN A 145 2.76 17.52 20.89
C ASN A 145 3.79 16.63 20.21
N ILE A 146 3.62 16.36 18.90
CA ILE A 146 4.63 15.63 18.11
C ILE A 146 5.96 16.39 18.10
N LEU A 147 7.02 15.71 18.52
CA LEU A 147 8.38 16.22 18.45
C LEU A 147 8.85 16.29 17.00
N ASN A 148 9.17 17.52 16.57
CA ASN A 148 9.72 17.82 15.25
C ASN A 148 11.15 18.41 15.33
N THR A 149 11.77 18.38 16.50
CA THR A 149 13.04 19.04 16.81
C THR A 149 14.26 18.11 16.76
N SER A 150 14.07 16.81 16.54
CA SER A 150 15.10 15.75 16.47
C SER A 150 14.69 14.65 15.49
N GLY A 151 15.68 13.89 15.01
CA GLY A 151 15.45 12.80 14.05
C GLY A 151 15.17 13.29 12.62
N TYR A 152 14.44 12.49 11.85
CA TYR A 152 14.02 12.80 10.48
C TYR A 152 12.55 12.49 10.27
N VAL A 153 11.81 13.47 9.74
CA VAL A 153 10.40 13.32 9.37
C VAL A 153 10.30 13.06 7.88
N ALA A 154 9.73 11.90 7.53
CA ALA A 154 9.43 11.52 6.16
C ALA A 154 7.93 11.57 5.88
N GLU A 155 7.60 11.94 4.65
CA GLU A 155 6.24 11.90 4.14
C GLU A 155 6.01 10.56 3.42
N VAL A 156 4.83 9.97 3.66
CA VAL A 156 4.39 8.77 2.95
C VAL A 156 3.95 9.17 1.54
N ALA A 157 4.54 8.50 0.55
CA ALA A 157 4.17 8.59 -0.86
C ALA A 157 3.07 7.61 -1.22
N SER A 158 3.06 6.41 -0.67
CA SER A 158 2.01 5.43 -0.89
C SER A 158 2.06 4.35 0.18
N THR A 159 0.98 3.58 0.28
CA THR A 159 0.86 2.47 1.21
C THR A 159 0.54 1.21 0.42
N TRP A 160 1.34 0.17 0.55
CA TRP A 160 0.96 -1.19 0.18
C TRP A 160 0.31 -1.85 1.37
N THR A 161 -0.85 -2.46 1.18
CA THR A 161 -1.46 -3.30 2.21
C THR A 161 -1.65 -4.70 1.65
N HIS A 162 -1.49 -5.72 2.51
CA HIS A 162 -1.65 -7.08 2.06
C HIS A 162 -3.06 -7.28 1.45
N PRO A 163 -3.19 -7.87 0.24
CA PRO A 163 -4.45 -7.87 -0.52
C PRO A 163 -5.65 -8.54 0.18
N ASN A 164 -5.40 -9.39 1.18
CA ASN A 164 -6.44 -10.06 1.94
C ASN A 164 -6.88 -9.29 3.19
N TRP A 165 -6.18 -8.20 3.55
CA TRP A 165 -6.59 -7.34 4.66
C TRP A 165 -7.95 -6.71 4.38
N ASN A 166 -8.86 -6.80 5.35
CA ASN A 166 -10.20 -6.22 5.22
C ASN A 166 -10.61 -5.52 6.52
N ILE A 167 -10.26 -4.25 6.64
CA ILE A 167 -10.62 -3.46 7.82
C ILE A 167 -12.14 -3.15 7.88
N ALA A 168 -12.84 -3.16 6.75
CA ALA A 168 -14.31 -3.04 6.76
C ALA A 168 -14.98 -4.23 7.47
N GLN A 169 -14.42 -5.44 7.32
CA GLN A 169 -14.86 -6.61 8.08
C GLN A 169 -14.60 -6.43 9.58
N GLN A 170 -13.45 -5.89 9.97
CA GLN A 170 -13.13 -5.59 11.38
C GLN A 170 -14.09 -4.55 12.00
N TYR A 171 -14.53 -3.57 11.20
CA TYR A 171 -15.55 -2.61 11.65
C TYR A 171 -16.93 -3.25 11.78
N ALA A 172 -17.31 -4.13 10.85
CA ALA A 172 -18.61 -4.80 10.85
C ALA A 172 -18.74 -5.85 11.95
N ASP A 173 -17.65 -6.60 12.22
CA ASP A 173 -17.61 -7.68 13.20
C ASP A 173 -16.35 -7.55 14.08
N PRO A 174 -16.48 -7.08 15.34
CA PRO A 174 -15.34 -6.95 16.26
C PRO A 174 -14.77 -8.30 16.71
N TYR A 175 -15.42 -9.41 16.38
CA TYR A 175 -14.98 -10.76 16.71
C TYR A 175 -14.40 -11.49 15.50
N ALA A 176 -14.33 -10.83 14.34
CA ALA A 176 -13.64 -11.39 13.18
C ALA A 176 -12.14 -11.55 13.49
N PRO A 177 -11.51 -12.64 13.03
CA PRO A 177 -10.06 -12.77 13.10
C PRO A 177 -9.37 -11.59 12.43
N ILE A 178 -8.41 -10.98 13.12
CA ILE A 178 -7.48 -10.00 12.54
C ILE A 178 -6.45 -10.83 11.78
N LEU A 179 -6.51 -10.76 10.46
CA LEU A 179 -5.69 -11.56 9.56
C LEU A 179 -5.15 -10.69 8.46
N ASP A 180 -3.90 -10.98 8.06
CA ASP A 180 -3.24 -10.31 6.96
C ASP A 180 -3.02 -8.80 7.24
N ASP A 181 -2.86 -8.43 8.52
CA ASP A 181 -2.68 -7.05 9.02
C ASP A 181 -1.25 -6.55 8.76
N VAL A 182 -0.87 -6.51 7.49
CA VAL A 182 0.50 -6.24 7.04
C VAL A 182 0.51 -5.11 6.02
N SER A 183 1.36 -4.12 6.22
CA SER A 183 1.47 -2.96 5.35
C SER A 183 2.88 -2.43 5.20
N VAL A 184 3.20 -1.89 4.02
CA VAL A 184 4.48 -1.25 3.71
C VAL A 184 4.23 0.18 3.23
N LEU A 185 4.71 1.14 4.01
CA LEU A 185 4.72 2.55 3.65
C LEU A 185 5.91 2.83 2.72
N THR A 186 5.62 3.35 1.53
CA THR A 186 6.64 3.92 0.64
C THR A 186 6.78 5.39 0.93
N LEU A 187 8.01 5.86 1.17
CA LEU A 187 8.31 7.26 1.49
C LEU A 187 8.61 8.07 0.22
N LYS A 188 8.27 9.36 0.22
CA LYS A 188 8.53 10.28 -0.91
C LYS A 188 10.02 10.47 -1.20
N GLN A 189 10.87 10.18 -0.23
CA GLN A 189 12.32 10.23 -0.34
C GLN A 189 12.97 9.11 0.46
N ASN A 190 14.20 8.77 0.09
CA ASN A 190 15.03 7.92 0.92
C ASN A 190 15.30 8.62 2.26
N LEU A 191 15.22 7.84 3.32
CA LEU A 191 15.73 8.21 4.63
C LEU A 191 17.26 8.38 4.56
N PRO A 192 17.83 9.25 5.40
CA PRO A 192 19.29 9.32 5.59
C PRO A 192 19.91 7.95 5.84
N SER A 193 21.12 7.74 5.32
CA SER A 193 21.84 6.44 5.37
C SER A 193 22.11 5.91 6.78
N ASP A 194 22.03 6.78 7.79
CA ASP A 194 22.20 6.41 9.20
C ASP A 194 21.02 5.59 9.74
N TYR A 195 19.88 5.61 9.05
CA TYR A 195 18.71 4.80 9.38
C TYR A 195 18.74 3.51 8.56
N THR A 196 19.49 2.51 9.06
CA THR A 196 19.76 1.28 8.32
C THR A 196 18.57 0.33 8.35
N PRO A 197 18.17 -0.29 7.23
CA PRO A 197 17.11 -1.27 7.21
C PRO A 197 17.39 -2.51 8.09
N VAL A 198 16.33 -3.07 8.69
CA VAL A 198 16.36 -4.36 9.36
C VAL A 198 16.21 -5.50 8.35
N SER A 199 16.80 -6.66 8.65
CA SER A 199 16.59 -7.88 7.87
C SER A 199 15.32 -8.60 8.30
N LEU A 200 14.59 -9.18 7.36
CA LEU A 200 13.38 -9.95 7.61
C LEU A 200 13.67 -11.47 7.59
N SER A 201 12.90 -12.26 8.34
CA SER A 201 12.91 -13.71 8.23
C SER A 201 12.51 -14.15 6.83
N ALA A 202 13.23 -15.12 6.26
CA ALA A 202 12.94 -15.64 4.93
C ALA A 202 11.59 -16.39 4.88
N GLN A 203 10.99 -16.46 3.68
CA GLN A 203 9.81 -17.26 3.43
C GLN A 203 10.01 -18.71 3.91
N GLY A 204 9.06 -19.21 4.70
CA GLY A 204 9.05 -20.58 5.21
C GLY A 204 10.03 -20.89 6.36
N ASP A 205 10.92 -19.96 6.77
CA ASP A 205 11.85 -20.22 7.88
C ASP A 205 11.10 -20.41 9.20
N GLN A 206 11.16 -21.62 9.77
CA GLN A 206 10.50 -21.95 11.03
C GLN A 206 11.40 -21.78 12.26
N THR A 207 12.71 -21.60 12.05
CA THR A 207 13.71 -21.61 13.12
C THR A 207 13.41 -20.62 14.24
N PRO A 208 13.05 -19.34 13.95
CA PRO A 208 12.84 -18.35 15.00
C PRO A 208 11.60 -18.58 15.86
N TYR A 209 10.66 -19.42 15.41
CA TYR A 209 9.36 -19.61 16.03
C TYR A 209 9.31 -20.80 17.00
N THR A 210 10.46 -21.39 17.32
CA THR A 210 10.55 -22.46 18.32
C THR A 210 10.14 -21.91 19.69
N ALA A 211 9.22 -22.59 20.38
CA ALA A 211 8.76 -22.16 21.71
C ALA A 211 9.94 -22.00 22.69
N GLY A 212 9.91 -20.92 23.47
CA GLY A 212 11.00 -20.55 24.38
C GLY A 212 12.13 -19.75 23.73
N THR A 213 12.14 -19.56 22.40
CA THR A 213 13.10 -18.67 21.75
C THR A 213 12.92 -17.24 22.28
N ALA A 214 14.00 -16.66 22.79
CA ALA A 214 14.01 -15.29 23.25
C ALA A 214 13.94 -14.32 22.06
N ALA A 215 12.98 -13.41 22.12
CA ALA A 215 12.77 -12.36 21.14
C ALA A 215 12.78 -10.98 21.82
N THR A 216 13.19 -9.96 21.09
CA THR A 216 13.16 -8.57 21.53
C THR A 216 11.99 -7.85 20.86
N ILE A 217 11.14 -7.21 21.66
CA ILE A 217 10.17 -6.22 21.18
C ILE A 217 10.73 -4.82 21.43
N ALA A 218 10.44 -3.88 20.54
CA ALA A 218 10.79 -2.48 20.75
C ALA A 218 9.82 -1.55 20.03
N GLY A 219 9.45 -0.46 20.69
CA GLY A 219 8.43 0.46 20.19
C GLY A 219 8.11 1.62 21.14
N TYR A 220 7.08 2.38 20.76
CA TYR A 220 6.63 3.60 21.42
C TYR A 220 5.28 3.43 22.11
N GLY A 221 4.89 2.19 22.43
CA GLY A 221 3.61 1.87 23.05
C GLY A 221 3.46 2.33 24.49
N ALA A 222 2.21 2.40 24.91
CA ALA A 222 1.80 2.75 26.27
C ALA A 222 2.41 1.79 27.31
N THR A 223 2.53 2.30 28.53
CA THR A 223 3.33 1.66 29.57
C THR A 223 2.46 0.93 30.61
N TYR A 224 1.16 1.23 30.61
CA TYR A 224 0.08 0.57 31.33
C TYR A 224 -1.29 0.98 30.75
N ASP A 225 -2.32 0.21 31.07
CA ASP A 225 -3.69 0.49 30.66
C ASP A 225 -4.26 1.81 31.18
N GLY A 226 -4.97 2.53 30.32
CA GLY A 226 -5.62 3.79 30.70
C GLY A 226 -4.66 4.98 30.79
N GLU A 227 -3.42 4.82 30.32
CA GLU A 227 -2.49 5.93 30.15
C GLU A 227 -3.00 6.92 29.09
N VAL A 228 -3.64 8.00 29.54
CA VAL A 228 -4.24 9.04 28.68
C VAL A 228 -3.27 10.16 28.26
N ASN A 229 -2.08 10.23 28.88
CA ASN A 229 -1.09 11.31 28.67
C ASN A 229 0.35 10.76 28.52
N SER A 230 0.54 10.00 27.44
CA SER A 230 1.71 9.80 26.57
C SER A 230 3.16 9.84 27.10
N ASP A 231 3.59 8.82 27.84
CA ASP A 231 5.00 8.38 27.74
C ASP A 231 5.25 7.66 26.41
N SER A 232 5.59 8.44 25.38
CA SER A 232 5.93 7.91 24.05
C SER A 232 7.43 7.67 23.87
N ARG A 233 8.18 7.41 24.95
CA ARG A 233 9.62 7.09 24.86
C ARG A 233 9.83 5.73 24.22
N LEU A 234 10.89 5.62 23.43
CA LEU A 234 11.31 4.35 22.83
C LEU A 234 11.80 3.40 23.93
N ARG A 235 11.33 2.16 23.84
CA ARG A 235 11.58 1.16 24.86
C ARG A 235 11.69 -0.22 24.25
N LYS A 236 12.25 -1.16 25.00
CA LYS A 236 12.45 -2.55 24.60
C LYS A 236 12.15 -3.52 25.74
N ALA A 237 11.79 -4.75 25.40
CA ALA A 237 11.70 -5.85 26.34
C ALA A 237 12.07 -7.19 25.68
N THR A 238 12.42 -8.18 26.51
CA THR A 238 12.60 -9.56 26.06
C THR A 238 11.33 -10.35 26.36
N VAL A 239 10.79 -11.00 25.33
CA VAL A 239 9.65 -11.91 25.41
C VAL A 239 10.05 -13.27 24.86
N ASN A 240 9.40 -14.33 25.29
CA ASN A 240 9.67 -15.68 24.78
C ASN A 240 8.58 -16.10 23.80
N MET A 241 8.98 -16.66 22.66
CA MET A 241 8.07 -17.29 21.72
C MET A 241 7.24 -18.38 22.40
N ARG A 242 5.95 -18.47 22.05
CA ARG A 242 5.05 -19.49 22.59
C ARG A 242 4.77 -20.60 21.60
N SER A 243 4.32 -21.73 22.11
CA SER A 243 3.87 -22.82 21.23
C SER A 243 2.53 -22.47 20.58
N ASN A 244 2.23 -23.04 19.41
CA ASN A 244 0.91 -22.84 18.78
C ASN A 244 -0.23 -23.25 19.72
N ALA A 245 -0.02 -24.28 20.56
CA ALA A 245 -1.01 -24.72 21.55
C ALA A 245 -1.28 -23.65 22.62
N ASP A 246 -0.24 -22.90 23.04
CA ASP A 246 -0.39 -21.76 23.94
C ASP A 246 -1.02 -20.55 23.24
N CYS A 247 -0.80 -20.37 21.94
CA CYS A 247 -1.43 -19.27 21.18
C CYS A 247 -2.89 -19.56 20.83
N SER A 248 -3.31 -20.83 20.85
CA SER A 248 -4.72 -21.22 20.71
C SER A 248 -5.55 -21.00 21.98
N LEU A 249 -5.19 -20.05 22.85
CA LEU A 249 -6.03 -19.62 23.98
C LEU A 249 -7.39 -19.10 23.50
N VAL A 250 -7.42 -18.49 22.32
CA VAL A 250 -8.66 -18.13 21.60
C VAL A 250 -8.60 -18.80 20.23
N PRO A 251 -8.99 -20.09 20.12
CA PRO A 251 -8.80 -20.88 18.90
C PRO A 251 -9.45 -20.28 17.66
N GLU A 252 -10.53 -19.51 17.83
CA GLU A 252 -11.25 -18.86 16.73
C GLU A 252 -10.46 -17.72 16.09
N LEU A 253 -9.46 -17.15 16.79
CA LEU A 253 -8.71 -15.96 16.38
C LEU A 253 -7.24 -16.26 16.03
N TYR A 254 -6.75 -17.48 16.23
CA TYR A 254 -5.34 -17.82 16.01
C TYR A 254 -5.12 -18.78 14.84
N TYR A 255 -4.35 -18.31 13.85
CA TYR A 255 -4.01 -19.08 12.66
C TYR A 255 -2.50 -19.36 12.64
N PRO A 256 -2.07 -20.60 12.96
CA PRO A 256 -0.66 -20.89 13.25
C PRO A 256 0.28 -20.64 12.06
N ASP A 257 -0.21 -20.75 10.83
CA ASP A 257 0.61 -20.52 9.63
C ASP A 257 0.81 -19.03 9.34
N ARG A 258 -0.03 -18.16 9.90
CA ARG A 258 -0.03 -16.70 9.66
C ARG A 258 0.36 -15.88 10.88
N MET A 259 0.20 -16.44 12.07
CA MET A 259 0.37 -15.73 13.33
C MET A 259 1.33 -16.46 14.27
N ILE A 260 1.88 -15.69 15.19
CA ILE A 260 2.68 -16.15 16.33
C ILE A 260 2.24 -15.38 17.57
N CYS A 261 2.51 -15.94 18.75
CA CYS A 261 2.38 -15.20 19.99
C CYS A 261 3.65 -15.33 20.84
N ALA A 262 3.94 -14.30 21.62
CA ALA A 262 5.11 -14.22 22.47
C ALA A 262 4.79 -13.51 23.79
N GLY A 263 5.58 -13.77 24.82
CA GLY A 263 5.34 -13.27 26.18
C GLY A 263 4.73 -14.35 27.08
N SER A 264 4.60 -14.06 28.37
CA SER A 264 4.24 -15.08 29.37
C SER A 264 3.37 -14.53 30.49
N GLY A 265 2.45 -13.65 30.14
CA GLY A 265 1.49 -13.08 31.06
C GLY A 265 0.62 -14.14 31.73
N THR A 266 0.27 -13.89 32.99
CA THR A 266 -0.89 -14.51 33.62
C THR A 266 -1.76 -13.42 34.23
N PRO A 267 -3.10 -13.53 34.19
CA PRO A 267 -3.98 -12.52 34.75
C PRO A 267 -3.62 -12.16 36.19
N GLY A 268 -3.27 -10.89 36.45
CA GLY A 268 -2.89 -10.40 37.77
C GLY A 268 -1.42 -10.61 38.16
N ALA A 269 -0.62 -11.26 37.32
CA ALA A 269 0.84 -11.29 37.37
C ALA A 269 1.42 -11.07 35.95
N PRO A 270 1.25 -9.86 35.41
CA PRO A 270 1.58 -9.58 34.03
C PRO A 270 3.09 -9.60 33.77
N SER A 271 3.48 -9.93 32.55
CA SER A 271 4.88 -9.96 32.08
C SER A 271 5.14 -8.84 31.07
N SER A 272 6.37 -8.74 30.57
CA SER A 272 6.61 -7.85 29.44
C SER A 272 5.84 -8.24 28.19
N ASP A 273 5.30 -7.22 27.52
CA ASP A 273 4.42 -7.34 26.36
C ASP A 273 4.31 -6.03 25.60
N THR A 274 3.82 -6.09 24.36
CA THR A 274 3.45 -4.93 23.54
C THR A 274 2.13 -4.34 23.99
N CYS A 275 1.94 -3.03 23.81
CA CYS A 275 0.75 -2.30 24.23
C CYS A 275 0.32 -1.28 23.14
N PRO A 276 -0.86 -0.62 23.24
CA PRO A 276 -1.28 0.36 22.22
C PRO A 276 -0.19 1.39 21.90
N GLY A 277 0.13 1.53 20.63
CA GLY A 277 1.27 2.33 20.12
C GLY A 277 2.50 1.52 19.71
N ASP A 278 2.64 0.28 20.19
CA ASP A 278 3.63 -0.69 19.67
C ASP A 278 3.16 -1.40 18.41
N SER A 279 1.87 -1.31 18.08
CA SER A 279 1.28 -1.88 16.86
C SER A 279 2.12 -1.57 15.62
N GLY A 280 2.33 -2.57 14.77
CA GLY A 280 3.21 -2.52 13.61
C GLY A 280 4.71 -2.62 13.91
N GLY A 281 5.10 -2.60 15.19
CA GLY A 281 6.49 -2.71 15.63
C GLY A 281 7.12 -4.09 15.42
N PRO A 282 8.46 -4.18 15.45
CA PRO A 282 9.16 -5.42 15.18
C PRO A 282 9.21 -6.37 16.39
N LEU A 283 8.97 -7.66 16.14
CA LEU A 283 9.46 -8.76 16.98
C LEU A 283 10.77 -9.29 16.41
N LEU A 284 11.86 -9.21 17.17
CA LEU A 284 13.22 -9.48 16.72
C LEU A 284 13.80 -10.77 17.34
N VAL A 285 14.34 -11.67 16.54
CA VAL A 285 15.16 -12.82 16.99
C VAL A 285 16.55 -12.68 16.40
N GLY A 286 17.57 -12.54 17.25
CA GLY A 286 18.95 -12.37 16.81
C GLY A 286 19.19 -11.14 15.91
N GLY A 287 18.38 -10.08 16.07
CA GLY A 287 18.44 -8.87 15.23
C GLY A 287 17.71 -8.97 13.89
N VAL A 288 17.12 -10.12 13.57
CA VAL A 288 16.24 -10.32 12.41
C VAL A 288 14.80 -10.10 12.85
N GLN A 289 14.01 -9.36 12.08
CA GLN A 289 12.58 -9.23 12.34
C GLN A 289 11.84 -10.47 11.87
N VAL A 290 11.07 -11.07 12.77
CA VAL A 290 10.36 -12.34 12.54
C VAL A 290 8.84 -12.19 12.71
N GLY A 291 8.38 -11.08 13.26
CA GLY A 291 6.96 -10.74 13.34
C GLY A 291 6.68 -9.24 13.36
N ILE A 292 5.40 -8.91 13.19
CA ILE A 292 4.86 -7.55 13.21
C ILE A 292 3.81 -7.51 14.32
N THR A 293 3.96 -6.60 15.29
CA THR A 293 3.00 -6.44 16.40
C THR A 293 1.60 -6.14 15.85
N ASP A 294 0.61 -6.93 16.24
CA ASP A 294 -0.73 -6.88 15.67
C ASP A 294 -1.77 -6.56 16.75
N TRP A 295 -2.18 -7.56 17.53
CA TRP A 295 -3.15 -7.40 18.61
C TRP A 295 -2.69 -8.08 19.91
N GLY A 296 -3.38 -7.76 20.99
CA GLY A 296 -3.12 -8.33 22.31
C GLY A 296 -4.29 -8.09 23.26
N PHE A 297 -4.12 -8.53 24.50
CA PHE A 297 -5.11 -8.35 25.54
C PHE A 297 -4.90 -7.03 26.28
N ILE A 298 -6.00 -6.48 26.80
CA ILE A 298 -6.00 -5.36 27.73
C ILE A 298 -6.55 -5.90 29.06
N PRO A 299 -5.77 -5.96 30.15
CA PRO A 299 -4.43 -5.38 30.31
C PRO A 299 -3.28 -6.01 29.54
N CYS A 300 -2.39 -5.16 29.02
CA CYS A 300 -1.16 -5.59 28.35
C CYS A 300 -0.33 -6.46 29.28
N GLY A 301 0.21 -7.56 28.76
CA GLY A 301 1.05 -8.47 29.52
C GLY A 301 0.33 -9.41 30.48
N ASP A 302 -1.00 -9.40 30.58
CA ASP A 302 -1.76 -10.46 31.28
C ASP A 302 -1.80 -11.77 30.48
N TYR A 303 -1.57 -11.69 29.16
CA TYR A 303 -1.53 -12.80 28.21
C TYR A 303 -0.41 -12.57 27.19
N PRO A 304 -0.06 -13.56 26.34
CA PRO A 304 0.85 -13.32 25.21
C PRO A 304 0.27 -12.29 24.23
N GLY A 305 1.13 -11.42 23.71
CA GLY A 305 0.84 -10.59 22.54
C GLY A 305 0.89 -11.40 21.25
N TYR A 306 0.13 -10.99 20.24
CA TYR A 306 0.02 -11.65 18.94
C TYR A 306 0.65 -10.81 17.84
N TYR A 307 1.26 -11.50 16.89
CA TYR A 307 2.04 -10.90 15.82
C TYR A 307 1.75 -11.63 14.51
N GLU A 308 1.81 -10.89 13.40
CA GLU A 308 1.84 -11.47 12.06
C GLU A 308 3.18 -12.17 11.82
N ARG A 309 3.16 -13.38 11.25
CA ARG A 309 4.34 -14.25 11.05
C ARG A 309 5.05 -13.90 9.74
N LEU A 310 6.23 -13.28 9.84
CA LEU A 310 6.94 -12.83 8.64
C LEU A 310 7.37 -13.94 7.68
N SER A 311 7.64 -15.17 8.14
CA SER A 311 7.95 -16.27 7.24
C SER A 311 6.80 -16.64 6.30
N TYR A 312 5.57 -16.19 6.57
CA TYR A 312 4.43 -16.37 5.68
C TYR A 312 4.31 -15.21 4.68
N TYR A 313 4.56 -13.97 5.13
CA TYR A 313 4.36 -12.75 4.33
C TYR A 313 5.61 -12.27 3.57
N HIS A 314 6.78 -12.88 3.79
CA HIS A 314 8.07 -12.42 3.24
C HIS A 314 8.01 -12.18 1.73
N ASP A 315 7.50 -13.13 0.95
CA ASP A 315 7.50 -13.01 -0.52
C ASP A 315 6.57 -11.89 -1.00
N ALA A 316 5.44 -11.67 -0.32
CA ALA A 316 4.53 -10.56 -0.62
C ALA A 316 5.19 -9.20 -0.31
N ILE A 317 5.89 -9.09 0.83
CA ILE A 317 6.65 -7.90 1.20
C ILE A 317 7.81 -7.65 0.21
N GLN A 318 8.54 -8.70 -0.18
CA GLN A 318 9.67 -8.61 -1.10
C GLN A 318 9.24 -8.19 -2.51
N ALA A 319 8.07 -8.65 -2.96
CA ALA A 319 7.47 -8.20 -4.21
C ALA A 319 7.20 -6.68 -4.20
N ASP A 320 6.73 -6.12 -3.09
CA ASP A 320 6.54 -4.67 -2.94
C ASP A 320 7.87 -3.88 -2.95
N LEU A 321 8.91 -4.42 -2.29
CA LEU A 321 10.22 -3.76 -2.19
C LEU A 321 10.89 -3.48 -3.53
N THR A 322 10.63 -4.32 -4.53
CA THR A 322 11.30 -4.26 -5.84
C THR A 322 10.47 -3.57 -6.92
N ARG A 323 9.27 -3.07 -6.59
CA ARG A 323 8.33 -2.58 -7.58
C ARG A 323 8.59 -1.11 -7.99
N PRO A 324 8.54 -0.77 -9.29
CA PRO A 324 8.56 0.62 -9.75
C PRO A 324 7.40 1.43 -9.16
N ALA A 325 7.67 2.66 -8.73
CA ALA A 325 6.63 3.60 -8.33
C ALA A 325 5.64 3.80 -9.49
N LEU A 326 4.34 3.74 -9.21
CA LEU A 326 3.27 3.85 -10.19
C LEU A 326 2.92 5.33 -10.37
N VAL A 327 3.49 6.00 -11.36
CA VAL A 327 3.59 7.47 -11.34
C VAL A 327 2.77 8.25 -12.37
N ASN A 328 2.01 7.60 -13.26
CA ASN A 328 1.22 8.34 -14.26
C ASN A 328 -0.15 8.82 -13.75
N ALA A 329 -0.61 8.26 -12.63
CA ALA A 329 -1.98 8.34 -12.16
C ALA A 329 -2.21 9.43 -11.10
N ASP A 330 -1.17 9.79 -10.34
CA ASP A 330 -1.24 10.72 -9.21
C ASP A 330 -1.00 12.17 -9.67
N TRP A 331 -2.09 12.88 -9.95
CA TRP A 331 -2.08 14.25 -10.46
C TRP A 331 -1.86 15.28 -9.34
N THR A 332 -2.19 14.92 -8.11
CA THR A 332 -2.15 15.75 -6.90
C THR A 332 -0.88 15.56 -6.08
N GLY A 333 -0.04 14.59 -6.43
CA GLY A 333 1.21 14.25 -5.73
C GLY A 333 0.96 13.68 -4.35
N ASP A 334 -0.22 13.11 -4.16
CA ASP A 334 -0.82 12.80 -2.88
C ASP A 334 -0.68 11.30 -2.54
N GLY A 335 -0.20 10.51 -3.52
CA GLY A 335 0.06 9.09 -3.38
C GLY A 335 -1.03 8.18 -3.91
N HIS A 336 -2.13 8.77 -4.38
CA HIS A 336 -3.26 8.03 -4.91
C HIS A 336 -3.50 8.36 -6.38
N THR A 337 -4.16 7.41 -7.03
CA THR A 337 -4.58 7.58 -8.41
C THR A 337 -5.72 8.60 -8.51
N ASP A 338 -5.55 9.64 -9.30
CA ASP A 338 -6.59 10.62 -9.62
C ASP A 338 -7.20 10.38 -10.99
N LEU A 339 -8.44 10.84 -11.21
CA LEU A 339 -9.07 10.86 -12.53
C LEU A 339 -9.35 12.29 -13.02
N ILE A 340 -9.20 12.49 -14.33
CA ILE A 340 -9.63 13.71 -15.00
C ILE A 340 -10.70 13.33 -16.02
N ALA A 341 -11.83 14.02 -15.93
CA ALA A 341 -12.94 13.84 -16.85
C ALA A 341 -13.16 15.11 -17.67
N ARG A 342 -13.49 14.94 -18.95
CA ARG A 342 -13.90 16.02 -19.85
C ARG A 342 -15.36 15.88 -20.22
N ASP A 343 -16.13 16.95 -20.03
CA ASP A 343 -17.52 17.01 -20.47
C ASP A 343 -17.65 17.38 -21.95
N THR A 344 -18.88 17.39 -22.48
CA THR A 344 -19.14 17.76 -23.88
C THR A 344 -18.92 19.24 -24.18
N ALA A 345 -18.89 20.12 -23.17
CA ALA A 345 -18.55 21.54 -23.32
C ALA A 345 -17.03 21.78 -23.33
N GLY A 346 -16.23 20.76 -23.00
CA GLY A 346 -14.77 20.86 -22.91
C GLY A 346 -14.28 21.37 -21.57
N ASN A 347 -15.07 21.26 -20.50
CA ASN A 347 -14.60 21.47 -19.14
C ASN A 347 -13.88 20.22 -18.63
N LEU A 348 -12.74 20.42 -17.99
CA LEU A 348 -12.03 19.39 -17.25
C LEU A 348 -12.43 19.44 -15.78
N LYS A 349 -12.74 18.29 -15.22
CA LYS A 349 -12.98 18.09 -13.79
C LYS A 349 -11.97 17.08 -13.26
N LEU A 350 -11.26 17.46 -12.20
CA LEU A 350 -10.35 16.59 -11.45
C LEU A 350 -11.12 15.93 -10.32
N TYR A 351 -10.92 14.63 -10.19
CA TYR A 351 -11.44 13.78 -9.13
C TYR A 351 -10.27 13.22 -8.34
N TYR A 352 -10.23 13.57 -7.05
CA TYR A 352 -9.16 13.16 -6.15
C TYR A 352 -9.44 11.74 -5.69
N GLY A 353 -8.52 10.83 -5.98
CA GLY A 353 -8.63 9.44 -5.54
C GLY A 353 -8.49 9.34 -4.04
N SER A 354 -9.41 8.65 -3.37
CA SER A 354 -9.27 8.39 -1.93
C SER A 354 -8.26 7.29 -1.60
N GLY A 355 -7.45 6.87 -2.57
CA GLY A 355 -6.66 5.64 -2.43
C GLY A 355 -7.55 4.44 -2.17
N PHE A 356 -7.00 3.45 -1.47
CA PHE A 356 -7.76 2.34 -0.90
C PHE A 356 -8.92 2.90 -0.08
N SER A 357 -10.15 2.61 -0.44
CA SER A 357 -11.19 2.57 0.59
C SER A 357 -11.00 1.24 1.28
N ASN A 358 -11.08 1.24 2.60
CA ASN A 358 -11.12 0.08 3.48
C ASN A 358 -12.00 -1.13 3.07
N ASP A 359 -12.83 -1.01 2.03
CA ASP A 359 -13.61 -2.07 1.41
C ASP A 359 -13.00 -2.64 0.10
N GLY A 360 -11.75 -2.27 -0.23
CA GLY A 360 -11.01 -2.73 -1.40
C GLY A 360 -11.50 -2.21 -2.76
N ALA A 361 -12.29 -1.14 -2.80
CA ALA A 361 -12.86 -0.60 -4.05
C ALA A 361 -12.37 0.78 -4.46
N GLY A 362 -11.60 1.45 -3.60
CA GLY A 362 -11.24 2.85 -3.76
C GLY A 362 -12.44 3.79 -3.82
N GLY A 363 -12.19 5.04 -4.20
CA GLY A 363 -13.24 6.04 -4.29
C GLY A 363 -12.73 7.43 -4.62
N PHE A 364 -13.63 8.42 -4.47
CA PHE A 364 -13.27 9.82 -4.57
C PHE A 364 -13.72 10.54 -3.31
N TYR A 365 -12.81 11.30 -2.70
CA TYR A 365 -13.15 12.10 -1.51
C TYR A 365 -13.39 13.57 -1.85
N PHE A 366 -12.90 14.03 -3.01
CA PHE A 366 -13.02 15.41 -3.44
C PHE A 366 -13.03 15.53 -4.97
N SER A 367 -13.67 16.58 -5.49
CA SER A 367 -13.57 16.91 -6.91
C SER A 367 -13.62 18.42 -7.13
N LYS A 368 -12.91 18.90 -8.14
CA LYS A 368 -12.90 20.32 -8.51
C LYS A 368 -12.89 20.50 -10.02
N GLN A 369 -13.40 21.63 -10.49
CA GLN A 369 -13.17 22.03 -11.88
C GLN A 369 -11.68 22.36 -12.06
N LEU A 370 -11.03 21.67 -12.99
CA LEU A 370 -9.60 21.81 -13.26
C LEU A 370 -9.32 22.90 -14.30
N ASN A 371 -10.09 22.91 -15.41
CA ASN A 371 -9.92 23.87 -16.51
C ASN A 371 -11.13 23.86 -17.46
N ALA A 372 -11.15 24.76 -18.45
CA ALA A 372 -12.16 24.84 -19.50
C ALA A 372 -11.53 25.04 -20.90
N GLY A 373 -12.31 24.96 -21.97
CA GLY A 373 -11.81 25.20 -23.33
C GLY A 373 -11.11 24.00 -24.00
N TRP A 374 -11.30 22.79 -23.48
CA TRP A 374 -10.69 21.57 -24.02
C TRP A 374 -11.50 20.90 -25.12
N GLY A 375 -12.59 21.54 -25.58
CA GLY A 375 -13.46 21.02 -26.66
C GLY A 375 -12.77 20.97 -28.02
N GLY A 376 -11.74 21.80 -28.24
CA GLY A 376 -10.97 21.82 -29.49
C GLY A 376 -9.95 20.68 -29.65
N PHE A 377 -9.75 19.87 -28.61
CA PHE A 377 -8.81 18.74 -28.64
C PHE A 377 -9.51 17.44 -29.02
N THR A 378 -8.99 16.79 -30.05
CA THR A 378 -9.50 15.51 -30.57
C THR A 378 -8.93 14.30 -29.85
N ARG A 379 -7.76 14.44 -29.20
CA ARG A 379 -7.13 13.42 -28.34
C ARG A 379 -6.54 14.11 -27.12
N VAL A 380 -6.69 13.50 -25.96
CA VAL A 380 -6.12 13.95 -24.69
C VAL A 380 -5.71 12.70 -23.91
N PHE A 381 -4.51 12.69 -23.35
CA PHE A 381 -3.99 11.57 -22.57
C PHE A 381 -2.88 12.03 -21.62
N ARG A 382 -2.66 11.27 -20.54
CA ARG A 382 -1.57 11.50 -19.59
C ARG A 382 -0.24 10.99 -20.12
N VAL A 383 0.83 11.63 -19.70
CA VAL A 383 2.21 11.17 -19.83
C VAL A 383 2.92 11.42 -18.51
N TYR A 384 3.79 10.51 -18.10
CA TYR A 384 4.62 10.70 -16.91
C TYR A 384 6.05 11.06 -17.29
N ASN A 385 6.67 11.98 -16.53
CA ASN A 385 8.10 12.27 -16.59
C ASN A 385 8.59 12.68 -17.99
N TRP A 386 7.80 13.48 -18.72
CA TRP A 386 8.13 13.88 -20.09
C TRP A 386 9.41 14.73 -20.19
N ASN A 387 9.64 15.58 -19.20
CA ASN A 387 10.71 16.57 -19.11
C ASN A 387 11.72 16.25 -17.97
N GLY A 388 11.64 15.05 -17.37
CA GLY A 388 12.55 14.64 -16.29
C GLY A 388 12.14 15.09 -14.88
N ASP A 389 11.01 15.79 -14.73
CA ASP A 389 10.55 16.34 -13.44
C ASP A 389 9.86 15.33 -12.51
N LYS A 390 9.71 14.08 -12.96
CA LYS A 390 9.02 13.01 -12.23
C LYS A 390 7.57 13.35 -11.86
N ARG A 391 6.86 14.08 -12.72
CA ARG A 391 5.43 14.43 -12.56
C ARG A 391 4.61 14.02 -13.78
N PRO A 392 3.28 13.86 -13.64
CA PRO A 392 2.42 13.68 -14.80
C PRO A 392 2.29 14.97 -15.62
N SER A 393 1.86 14.85 -16.86
CA SER A 393 1.52 15.95 -17.75
C SER A 393 0.39 15.49 -18.67
N ILE A 394 -0.29 16.44 -19.32
CA ILE A 394 -1.32 16.13 -20.30
C ILE A 394 -0.81 16.47 -21.69
N MET A 395 -0.87 15.50 -22.60
CA MET A 395 -0.71 15.74 -24.02
C MET A 395 -2.08 15.89 -24.68
N ALA A 396 -2.22 16.86 -25.57
CA ALA A 396 -3.47 17.18 -26.24
C ALA A 396 -3.27 17.52 -27.71
N MET A 397 -4.06 16.91 -28.59
CA MET A 397 -3.95 17.05 -30.05
C MET A 397 -5.16 17.76 -30.65
N LYS A 398 -4.92 18.80 -31.45
CA LYS A 398 -5.96 19.48 -32.24
C LYS A 398 -6.27 18.73 -33.54
N SER A 399 -7.41 19.04 -34.16
CA SER A 399 -7.82 18.43 -35.45
C SER A 399 -6.86 18.72 -36.61
N ASN A 400 -6.13 19.85 -36.56
CA ASN A 400 -5.09 20.18 -37.52
C ASN A 400 -3.79 19.35 -37.33
N GLY A 401 -3.72 18.51 -36.30
CA GLY A 401 -2.58 17.67 -36.01
C GLY A 401 -1.48 18.34 -35.20
N ASP A 402 -1.73 19.51 -34.61
CA ASP A 402 -0.83 20.11 -33.64
C ASP A 402 -0.94 19.38 -32.30
N LEU A 403 0.21 18.99 -31.74
CA LEU A 403 0.33 18.31 -30.45
C LEU A 403 0.91 19.28 -29.42
N PHE A 404 0.21 19.42 -28.30
CA PHE A 404 0.59 20.25 -27.17
C PHE A 404 0.84 19.42 -25.93
N ILE A 405 1.64 19.94 -25.01
CA ILE A 405 1.79 19.43 -23.66
C ILE A 405 1.46 20.51 -22.63
N TYR A 406 0.86 20.07 -21.52
CA TYR A 406 0.45 20.84 -20.37
C TYR A 406 1.05 20.20 -19.12
N ASP A 407 1.98 20.90 -18.49
CA ASP A 407 2.70 20.40 -17.30
C ASP A 407 1.85 20.64 -16.03
N THR A 408 2.16 19.93 -14.94
CA THR A 408 1.44 20.03 -13.65
C THR A 408 2.34 20.55 -12.53
N ASP A 409 1.75 21.20 -11.54
CA ASP A 409 2.43 21.55 -10.29
C ASP A 409 2.55 20.38 -9.32
N GLY A 410 1.95 19.23 -9.65
CA GLY A 410 1.92 18.02 -8.82
C GLY A 410 1.14 18.24 -7.52
N LYS A 411 0.20 19.18 -7.51
CA LYS A 411 -0.70 19.54 -6.40
C LYS A 411 -2.14 19.74 -6.91
N GLY A 412 -2.44 19.17 -8.07
CA GLY A 412 -3.75 19.22 -8.68
C GLY A 412 -3.99 20.42 -9.59
N ASN A 413 -2.97 21.15 -10.04
CA ASN A 413 -3.12 22.27 -10.98
C ASN A 413 -2.14 22.22 -12.14
N PHE A 414 -2.48 22.88 -13.25
CA PHE A 414 -1.53 23.08 -14.34
C PHE A 414 -0.40 24.04 -13.94
N ALA A 415 0.82 23.74 -14.40
CA ALA A 415 1.98 24.60 -14.27
C ALA A 415 2.27 25.31 -15.59
N GLY A 416 2.05 26.62 -15.63
CA GLY A 416 2.34 27.45 -16.80
C GLY A 416 1.39 27.26 -17.98
N GLY A 417 1.85 27.64 -19.18
CA GLY A 417 1.07 27.59 -20.41
C GLY A 417 1.37 26.36 -21.29
N ALA A 418 0.47 26.08 -22.22
CA ALA A 418 0.64 24.98 -23.18
C ALA A 418 1.88 25.16 -24.06
N ARG A 419 2.64 24.10 -24.27
CA ARG A 419 3.80 24.08 -25.18
C ARG A 419 3.51 23.20 -26.38
N LYS A 420 3.68 23.71 -27.59
CA LYS A 420 3.57 22.89 -28.81
C LYS A 420 4.81 22.00 -28.93
N ILE A 421 4.60 20.68 -28.99
CA ILE A 421 5.66 19.67 -29.06
C ILE A 421 5.70 18.90 -30.39
N GLY A 422 4.76 19.19 -31.30
CA GLY A 422 4.80 18.64 -32.64
C GLY A 422 3.65 19.12 -33.54
N SER A 423 3.75 18.76 -34.82
CA SER A 423 2.77 19.03 -35.88
C SER A 423 2.62 17.78 -36.77
N GLY A 424 1.57 17.71 -37.58
CA GLY A 424 1.37 16.64 -38.56
C GLY A 424 0.78 15.35 -37.99
N TRP A 425 0.26 15.38 -36.77
CA TRP A 425 -0.30 14.20 -36.09
C TRP A 425 -1.72 13.83 -36.53
N ALA A 426 -2.37 14.67 -37.37
CA ALA A 426 -3.75 14.46 -37.83
C ALA A 426 -3.93 13.17 -38.64
N GLY A 427 -2.87 12.66 -39.27
CA GLY A 427 -2.91 11.44 -40.07
C GLY A 427 -2.94 10.13 -39.27
N PHE A 428 -2.77 10.20 -37.94
CA PHE A 428 -2.81 9.01 -37.08
C PHE A 428 -4.21 8.74 -36.55
N THR A 429 -4.59 7.46 -36.54
CA THR A 429 -5.93 7.02 -36.14
C THR A 429 -6.04 6.75 -34.63
N ALA A 430 -4.91 6.47 -33.98
CA ALA A 430 -4.80 6.30 -32.52
C ALA A 430 -3.45 6.83 -32.01
N LEU A 431 -3.46 7.42 -30.81
CA LEU A 431 -2.29 7.89 -30.07
C LEU A 431 -2.41 7.29 -28.65
N MET A 432 -1.31 6.74 -28.13
CA MET A 432 -1.24 6.11 -26.80
C MET A 432 0.15 6.34 -26.19
N VAL A 433 0.25 6.41 -24.86
CA VAL A 433 1.51 6.71 -24.17
C VAL A 433 1.92 5.55 -23.27
N THR A 434 3.19 5.18 -23.37
CA THR A 434 3.84 4.19 -22.50
C THR A 434 4.92 4.90 -21.71
N ASN A 435 5.16 4.52 -20.45
CA ASN A 435 6.05 5.29 -19.58
C ASN A 435 7.51 4.81 -19.66
N ASN A 436 7.74 3.54 -19.94
CA ASN A 436 9.08 2.95 -19.97
C ASN A 436 9.27 1.87 -21.06
N TRP A 437 8.78 2.10 -22.28
CA TRP A 437 8.80 1.08 -23.34
C TRP A 437 10.19 0.52 -23.66
N MET A 438 11.21 1.38 -23.53
CA MET A 438 12.61 1.10 -23.86
C MET A 438 13.47 0.75 -22.64
N GLY A 439 12.89 0.56 -21.45
CA GLY A 439 13.63 0.29 -20.22
C GLY A 439 14.55 1.43 -19.76
N ASN A 440 14.44 2.61 -20.36
CA ASN A 440 15.30 3.78 -20.13
C ASN A 440 14.66 4.85 -19.21
N ASN A 441 13.52 4.52 -18.59
CA ASN A 441 12.70 5.37 -17.73
C ASN A 441 12.20 6.66 -18.43
N ARG A 442 11.99 6.59 -19.75
CA ARG A 442 11.46 7.71 -20.56
C ARG A 442 10.18 7.30 -21.28
N PRO A 443 9.18 8.20 -21.31
CA PRO A 443 7.93 7.90 -21.98
C PRO A 443 8.10 7.82 -23.50
N SER A 444 7.23 7.05 -24.13
CA SER A 444 7.07 6.99 -25.58
C SER A 444 5.61 7.22 -25.96
N LEU A 445 5.40 7.98 -27.03
CA LEU A 445 4.14 8.11 -27.74
C LEU A 445 4.10 7.06 -28.85
N LEU A 446 3.15 6.13 -28.77
CA LEU A 446 2.86 5.19 -29.84
C LEU A 446 1.68 5.69 -30.66
N VAL A 447 1.77 5.55 -31.97
CA VAL A 447 0.74 6.00 -32.90
C VAL A 447 0.42 4.95 -33.93
N ARG A 448 -0.85 4.88 -34.30
CA ARG A 448 -1.33 3.99 -35.37
C ARG A 448 -1.58 4.78 -36.64
N LYS A 449 -0.90 4.41 -37.72
CA LYS A 449 -1.17 4.93 -39.07
C LYS A 449 -2.46 4.33 -39.64
N SER A 450 -3.05 4.95 -40.66
CA SER A 450 -4.26 4.45 -41.33
C SER A 450 -4.07 3.06 -41.97
N ASN A 451 -2.85 2.72 -42.39
CA ASN A 451 -2.49 1.39 -42.90
C ASN A 451 -2.33 0.32 -41.81
N GLY A 452 -2.47 0.68 -40.52
CA GLY A 452 -2.34 -0.24 -39.40
C GLY A 452 -0.93 -0.45 -38.89
N ASP A 453 0.06 0.31 -39.38
CA ASP A 453 1.39 0.35 -38.79
C ASP A 453 1.32 1.02 -37.41
N LEU A 454 2.00 0.42 -36.44
CA LEU A 454 2.27 1.02 -35.13
C LEU A 454 3.68 1.61 -35.13
N VAL A 455 3.79 2.88 -34.75
CA VAL A 455 5.03 3.65 -34.76
C VAL A 455 5.28 4.26 -33.38
N ARG A 456 6.50 4.13 -32.86
CA ARG A 456 6.95 4.67 -31.57
C ARG A 456 7.76 5.95 -31.76
N TYR A 457 7.43 6.97 -30.98
CA TYR A 457 8.20 8.18 -30.76
C TYR A 457 8.60 8.23 -29.29
N THR A 458 9.88 8.35 -29.00
CA THR A 458 10.49 8.26 -27.66
C THR A 458 10.93 9.65 -27.22
N SER A 459 10.61 9.98 -25.97
CA SER A 459 11.05 11.23 -25.35
C SER A 459 12.57 11.23 -25.14
N ASN A 460 13.19 12.40 -25.26
CA ASN A 460 14.58 12.61 -24.83
C ASN A 460 14.71 12.86 -23.31
N GLY A 461 13.60 12.92 -22.57
CA GLY A 461 13.55 13.20 -21.13
C GLY A 461 13.81 14.66 -20.77
N ALA A 462 13.95 15.55 -21.76
CA ALA A 462 14.16 16.99 -21.59
C ALA A 462 13.05 17.80 -22.28
N GLY A 463 11.89 17.17 -22.50
CA GLY A 463 10.72 17.82 -23.08
C GLY A 463 10.62 17.76 -24.60
N GLY A 464 11.45 16.97 -25.28
CA GLY A 464 11.47 16.80 -26.73
C GLY A 464 11.58 15.34 -27.17
N TRP A 465 11.85 15.11 -28.46
CA TRP A 465 11.91 13.77 -29.06
C TRP A 465 13.35 13.29 -29.26
N GLU A 466 13.64 12.05 -28.87
CA GLU A 466 14.89 11.37 -29.16
C GLU A 466 14.93 10.85 -30.61
N ASN A 467 13.81 10.33 -31.11
CA ASN A 467 13.65 9.83 -32.48
C ASN A 467 12.50 10.56 -33.19
N PRO A 468 12.68 11.81 -33.64
CA PRO A 468 11.60 12.63 -34.20
C PRO A 468 10.94 12.06 -35.48
N SER A 469 11.60 11.14 -36.18
CA SER A 469 11.03 10.44 -37.35
C SER A 469 10.15 9.23 -36.99
N GLY A 470 10.17 8.80 -35.73
CA GLY A 470 9.48 7.60 -35.26
C GLY A 470 10.11 6.29 -35.74
N THR A 471 9.81 5.20 -35.03
CA THR A 471 10.28 3.85 -35.34
C THR A 471 9.07 2.93 -35.51
N ARG A 472 8.91 2.26 -36.65
CA ARG A 472 7.83 1.28 -36.82
C ARG A 472 8.12 0.06 -35.96
N ILE A 473 7.18 -0.30 -35.09
CA ILE A 473 7.29 -1.41 -34.13
C ILE A 473 6.25 -2.52 -34.36
N GLY A 474 5.30 -2.33 -35.27
CA GLY A 474 4.31 -3.36 -35.58
C GLY A 474 3.45 -3.04 -36.79
N THR A 475 2.67 -4.02 -37.23
CA THR A 475 1.71 -3.94 -38.34
C THR A 475 0.39 -4.63 -37.95
N GLY A 476 -0.70 -4.42 -38.71
CA GLY A 476 -1.97 -5.10 -38.46
C GLY A 476 -2.80 -4.53 -37.29
N TRP A 477 -2.44 -3.38 -36.74
CA TRP A 477 -3.09 -2.79 -35.58
C TRP A 477 -4.48 -2.18 -35.86
N ASN A 478 -4.94 -2.20 -37.11
CA ASN A 478 -6.29 -1.78 -37.50
C ASN A 478 -7.39 -2.73 -36.99
N GLY A 479 -7.05 -3.91 -36.48
CA GLY A 479 -8.01 -4.84 -35.88
C GLY A 479 -8.60 -4.37 -34.53
N PHE A 480 -8.08 -3.28 -33.96
CA PHE A 480 -8.52 -2.75 -32.66
C PHE A 480 -9.26 -1.42 -32.81
N ASN A 481 -10.25 -1.15 -31.97
CA ASN A 481 -10.98 0.12 -31.96
C ASN A 481 -10.62 1.01 -30.76
N LEU A 482 -9.87 0.50 -29.79
CA LEU A 482 -9.42 1.19 -28.60
C LEU A 482 -8.11 0.58 -28.11
N PHE A 483 -7.25 1.41 -27.54
CA PHE A 483 -5.99 1.01 -26.93
C PHE A 483 -5.89 1.61 -25.53
N ILE A 484 -5.31 0.85 -24.62
CA ILE A 484 -4.89 1.31 -23.30
C ILE A 484 -3.48 0.81 -23.01
N THR A 485 -2.75 1.57 -22.20
CA THR A 485 -1.33 1.37 -21.90
C THR A 485 -1.13 1.34 -20.39
N PRO A 486 -1.42 0.20 -19.75
CA PRO A 486 -1.43 0.11 -18.30
C PRO A 486 -0.05 0.09 -17.65
N GLY A 487 1.05 0.25 -18.39
CA GLY A 487 2.37 0.09 -17.80
C GLY A 487 2.74 -1.38 -17.58
N ALA A 488 3.51 -1.64 -16.53
CA ALA A 488 4.02 -2.95 -16.20
C ALA A 488 2.99 -3.83 -15.48
N TRP A 489 1.90 -4.16 -16.18
CA TRP A 489 0.77 -4.93 -15.63
C TRP A 489 1.19 -6.27 -15.00
N LYS A 490 2.23 -6.91 -15.53
CA LYS A 490 2.71 -8.22 -15.04
C LYS A 490 3.71 -8.15 -13.89
N GLY A 491 3.97 -6.96 -13.35
CA GLY A 491 4.88 -6.78 -12.22
C GLY A 491 6.36 -7.00 -12.55
N ASP A 492 6.70 -7.37 -13.79
CA ASP A 492 8.07 -7.64 -14.25
C ASP A 492 8.81 -6.39 -14.76
N GLY A 493 8.20 -5.21 -14.61
CA GLY A 493 8.73 -3.93 -15.06
C GLY A 493 8.64 -3.69 -16.57
N LEU A 494 8.08 -4.63 -17.36
CA LEU A 494 7.93 -4.50 -18.80
C LEU A 494 6.54 -3.96 -19.17
N GLU A 495 6.52 -2.91 -19.97
CA GLU A 495 5.29 -2.24 -20.39
C GLU A 495 4.38 -3.13 -21.26
N VAL A 496 3.08 -2.90 -21.13
CA VAL A 496 2.02 -3.60 -21.86
C VAL A 496 1.14 -2.62 -22.65
N ILE A 497 0.65 -3.07 -23.80
CA ILE A 497 -0.47 -2.48 -24.53
C ILE A 497 -1.62 -3.47 -24.55
N ILE A 498 -2.83 -2.99 -24.26
CA ILE A 498 -4.05 -3.77 -24.46
C ILE A 498 -4.88 -3.11 -25.56
N GLY A 499 -5.18 -3.89 -26.60
CA GLY A 499 -6.09 -3.51 -27.66
C GLY A 499 -7.46 -4.14 -27.47
N ARG A 500 -8.53 -3.37 -27.68
CA ARG A 500 -9.90 -3.88 -27.74
C ARG A 500 -10.33 -4.10 -29.19
N THR A 501 -10.81 -5.29 -29.52
CA THR A 501 -11.42 -5.57 -30.84
C THR A 501 -12.82 -4.97 -30.94
N SER A 502 -13.36 -4.81 -32.16
CA SER A 502 -14.76 -4.39 -32.35
C SER A 502 -15.78 -5.34 -31.72
N THR A 503 -15.44 -6.62 -31.58
CA THR A 503 -16.26 -7.65 -30.93
C THR A 503 -16.12 -7.67 -29.40
N GLY A 504 -15.26 -6.82 -28.82
CA GLY A 504 -15.12 -6.68 -27.37
C GLY A 504 -14.13 -7.66 -26.71
N TYR A 505 -13.23 -8.28 -27.46
CA TYR A 505 -12.09 -8.99 -26.87
C TYR A 505 -10.99 -8.00 -26.49
N LEU A 506 -10.38 -8.21 -25.32
CA LEU A 506 -9.15 -7.54 -24.92
C LEU A 506 -7.96 -8.43 -25.24
N LYS A 507 -6.97 -7.85 -25.93
CA LYS A 507 -5.75 -8.54 -26.32
C LYS A 507 -4.53 -7.76 -25.86
N MET A 508 -3.69 -8.42 -25.07
CA MET A 508 -2.52 -7.88 -24.41
C MET A 508 -1.24 -8.19 -25.18
N TYR A 509 -0.40 -7.17 -25.37
CA TYR A 509 0.90 -7.24 -26.02
C TYR A 509 1.94 -6.61 -25.09
N GLN A 510 3.06 -7.29 -24.88
CA GLN A 510 4.08 -6.93 -23.90
C GLN A 510 5.40 -6.61 -24.59
N SER A 511 6.04 -5.53 -24.13
CA SER A 511 7.36 -5.10 -24.56
C SER A 511 8.45 -6.06 -24.10
N ASP A 512 9.55 -6.12 -24.85
CA ASP A 512 10.80 -6.77 -24.42
C ASP A 512 11.76 -5.82 -23.68
N GLY A 513 11.33 -4.58 -23.43
CA GLY A 513 12.14 -3.52 -22.82
C GLY A 513 13.24 -2.97 -23.73
N LYS A 514 13.30 -3.40 -25.00
CA LYS A 514 14.31 -3.03 -26.00
C LYS A 514 13.67 -2.48 -27.29
N GLY A 515 12.35 -2.31 -27.27
CA GLY A 515 11.57 -1.75 -28.37
C GLY A 515 10.82 -2.77 -29.22
N GLY A 516 10.97 -4.06 -28.93
CA GLY A 516 10.25 -5.18 -29.55
C GLY A 516 9.13 -5.73 -28.66
N TRP A 517 8.84 -7.02 -28.83
CA TRP A 517 7.73 -7.71 -28.17
C TRP A 517 8.17 -9.06 -27.64
N THR A 518 7.69 -9.44 -26.45
CA THR A 518 7.84 -10.81 -25.94
C THR A 518 6.75 -11.74 -26.50
N ASN A 519 5.58 -11.19 -26.85
CA ASN A 519 4.45 -11.94 -27.39
C ASN A 519 3.85 -11.24 -28.64
N PRO A 520 4.52 -11.28 -29.80
CA PRO A 520 4.11 -10.53 -30.99
C PRO A 520 2.71 -10.89 -31.53
N SER A 521 2.21 -12.09 -31.23
CA SER A 521 0.85 -12.50 -31.59
C SER A 521 -0.24 -11.94 -30.66
N GLY A 522 0.12 -11.46 -29.47
CA GLY A 522 -0.77 -10.98 -28.41
C GLY A 522 -1.58 -12.08 -27.72
N THR A 523 -1.89 -11.88 -26.44
CA THR A 523 -2.63 -12.82 -25.58
C THR A 523 -4.05 -12.31 -25.34
N VAL A 524 -5.08 -13.14 -25.52
CA VAL A 524 -6.45 -12.75 -25.16
C VAL A 524 -6.57 -12.80 -23.64
N ILE A 525 -6.94 -11.67 -23.03
CA ILE A 525 -7.07 -11.54 -21.58
C ILE A 525 -8.52 -11.30 -21.15
N GLY A 526 -9.45 -11.01 -22.06
CA GLY A 526 -10.84 -10.76 -21.67
C GLY A 526 -11.80 -10.71 -22.84
N SER A 527 -13.10 -10.80 -22.53
CA SER A 527 -14.20 -10.69 -23.50
C SER A 527 -15.36 -9.89 -22.89
N GLY A 528 -16.35 -9.48 -23.69
CA GLY A 528 -17.52 -8.73 -23.21
C GLY A 528 -17.34 -7.21 -23.12
N TRP A 529 -16.24 -6.66 -23.63
CA TRP A 529 -15.90 -5.23 -23.49
C TRP A 529 -16.49 -4.32 -24.58
N ALA A 530 -17.34 -4.85 -25.45
CA ALA A 530 -17.92 -4.12 -26.58
C ALA A 530 -18.81 -2.94 -26.15
N ASN A 531 -19.53 -3.10 -25.02
CA ASN A 531 -20.52 -2.13 -24.54
C ASN A 531 -19.93 -1.02 -23.64
N TYR A 532 -18.61 -1.02 -23.43
CA TYR A 532 -17.95 0.00 -22.63
C TYR A 532 -17.65 1.24 -23.46
N LYS A 533 -18.19 2.39 -23.05
CA LYS A 533 -17.97 3.69 -23.71
C LYS A 533 -16.54 4.17 -23.51
N ASN A 534 -16.03 4.01 -22.29
CA ASN A 534 -14.64 4.29 -21.93
C ASN A 534 -14.06 3.07 -21.23
N ILE A 535 -12.80 2.79 -21.56
CA ILE A 535 -11.94 1.88 -20.79
C ILE A 535 -10.67 2.69 -20.55
N LEU A 536 -10.27 2.79 -19.30
CA LEU A 536 -9.09 3.53 -18.90
C LEU A 536 -8.29 2.73 -17.88
N VAL A 537 -7.03 3.10 -17.75
CA VAL A 537 -6.13 2.56 -16.74
C VAL A 537 -5.98 3.68 -15.71
N PRO A 538 -6.68 3.58 -14.57
CA PRO A 538 -6.52 4.55 -13.50
C PRO A 538 -5.07 4.63 -13.04
N GLY A 539 -4.38 3.50 -12.89
CA GLY A 539 -3.22 3.38 -12.03
C GLY A 539 -3.42 2.15 -11.16
N ASP A 540 -2.77 2.15 -10.00
CA ASP A 540 -3.19 1.29 -8.89
C ASP A 540 -4.36 1.99 -8.18
N TRP A 541 -5.56 1.49 -8.45
CA TRP A 541 -6.79 2.03 -7.90
C TRP A 541 -7.15 1.34 -6.58
N SER A 542 -6.88 0.04 -6.51
CA SER A 542 -7.21 -0.81 -5.37
C SER A 542 -6.19 -0.74 -4.24
N GLY A 543 -5.02 -0.13 -4.45
CA GLY A 543 -3.95 -0.07 -3.44
C GLY A 543 -3.21 -1.41 -3.29
N ASP A 544 -3.59 -2.43 -4.07
CA ASP A 544 -2.86 -3.69 -4.19
C ASP A 544 -1.57 -3.52 -4.98
N ASN A 545 -1.37 -2.30 -5.48
CA ASN A 545 -0.08 -1.85 -5.97
C ASN A 545 0.19 -2.53 -7.33
N MET A 546 -0.89 -3.01 -7.96
CA MET A 546 -1.00 -3.51 -9.32
C MET A 546 -1.83 -2.54 -10.16
N MET A 547 -1.66 -2.60 -11.48
CA MET A 547 -2.39 -1.70 -12.37
C MET A 547 -3.81 -2.24 -12.59
N ASP A 548 -4.79 -1.40 -12.31
CA ASP A 548 -6.20 -1.72 -12.44
C ASP A 548 -6.80 -1.20 -13.74
N LEU A 549 -8.06 -1.53 -13.98
CA LEU A 549 -8.86 -0.98 -15.07
C LEU A 549 -10.19 -0.49 -14.57
N LEU A 550 -10.59 0.64 -15.14
CA LEU A 550 -11.94 1.13 -15.03
C LEU A 550 -12.64 1.03 -16.36
N GLY A 551 -13.86 0.52 -16.33
CA GLY A 551 -14.78 0.52 -17.45
C GLY A 551 -16.01 1.36 -17.12
N ILE A 552 -16.38 2.30 -17.99
CA ILE A 552 -17.69 2.96 -17.93
C ILE A 552 -18.64 2.25 -18.89
N ASN A 553 -19.62 1.55 -18.33
CA ASN A 553 -20.61 0.79 -19.08
C ASN A 553 -21.68 1.70 -19.72
N SER A 554 -22.56 1.12 -20.55
CA SER A 554 -23.67 1.83 -21.20
C SER A 554 -24.70 2.41 -20.22
N SER A 555 -24.76 1.91 -18.99
CA SER A 555 -25.60 2.43 -17.91
C SER A 555 -24.94 3.58 -17.13
N ASN A 556 -23.81 4.10 -17.62
CA ASN A 556 -23.02 5.17 -17.00
C ASN A 556 -22.49 4.84 -15.59
N GLN A 557 -22.28 3.55 -15.31
CA GLN A 557 -21.63 3.06 -14.11
C GLN A 557 -20.16 2.81 -14.39
N MET A 558 -19.31 3.25 -13.47
CA MET A 558 -17.89 2.95 -13.45
C MET A 558 -17.68 1.63 -12.70
N ARG A 559 -16.98 0.70 -13.34
CA ARG A 559 -16.65 -0.62 -12.80
C ARG A 559 -15.15 -0.78 -12.68
N LEU A 560 -14.70 -1.22 -11.52
CA LEU A 560 -13.31 -1.58 -11.21
C LEU A 560 -13.07 -3.04 -11.55
N TYR A 561 -11.96 -3.31 -12.22
CA TYR A 561 -11.45 -4.63 -12.50
C TYR A 561 -10.03 -4.72 -11.96
N THR A 562 -9.84 -5.56 -10.96
CA THR A 562 -8.56 -5.75 -10.27
C THR A 562 -7.77 -6.90 -10.88
N THR A 563 -6.45 -6.78 -10.80
CA THR A 563 -5.52 -7.72 -11.44
C THR A 563 -4.55 -8.27 -10.42
N ASN A 564 -4.07 -9.49 -10.60
CA ASN A 564 -3.10 -10.07 -9.68
C ASN A 564 -1.68 -9.54 -9.88
N GLY A 565 -1.50 -8.54 -10.75
CA GLY A 565 -0.17 -8.04 -11.10
C GLY A 565 0.72 -9.02 -11.84
N HIS A 566 0.18 -10.14 -12.31
CA HIS A 566 0.92 -11.19 -13.03
C HIS A 566 0.31 -11.51 -14.40
N GLY A 567 -0.65 -10.68 -14.83
CA GLY A 567 -1.31 -10.80 -16.13
C GLY A 567 -2.69 -11.43 -16.09
N ASP A 568 -3.20 -11.80 -14.90
CA ASP A 568 -4.54 -12.34 -14.72
C ASP A 568 -5.43 -11.40 -13.89
N TRP A 569 -6.75 -11.61 -13.98
CA TRP A 569 -7.75 -10.89 -13.20
C TRP A 569 -7.90 -11.53 -11.81
N ILE A 570 -8.02 -10.68 -10.78
CA ILE A 570 -8.56 -11.11 -9.48
C ILE A 570 -10.09 -11.16 -9.59
N ASP A 571 -10.70 -10.07 -10.06
CA ASP A 571 -12.13 -9.98 -10.36
C ASP A 571 -12.38 -9.59 -11.83
N ALA A 572 -12.71 -10.60 -12.65
CA ALA A 572 -13.10 -10.40 -14.04
C ALA A 572 -14.56 -9.95 -14.24
N SER A 573 -15.39 -9.99 -13.19
CA SER A 573 -16.80 -9.58 -13.25
C SER A 573 -16.95 -8.05 -13.13
N GLY A 574 -16.03 -7.43 -12.41
CA GLY A 574 -15.89 -6.00 -12.20
C GLY A 574 -16.90 -5.41 -11.22
N LYS A 575 -16.44 -4.87 -10.10
CA LYS A 575 -17.27 -4.22 -9.05
C LYS A 575 -17.73 -2.84 -9.50
N VAL A 576 -19.01 -2.50 -9.31
CA VAL A 576 -19.48 -1.11 -9.53
C VAL A 576 -18.98 -0.25 -8.38
N ILE A 577 -18.19 0.78 -8.70
CA ILE A 577 -17.58 1.68 -7.70
C ILE A 577 -18.18 3.09 -7.72
N SER A 578 -18.81 3.49 -8.83
CA SER A 578 -19.41 4.82 -8.97
C SER A 578 -20.45 4.85 -10.10
N SER A 579 -21.33 5.85 -10.09
CA SER A 579 -22.37 6.06 -11.10
C SER A 579 -22.45 7.54 -11.53
N GLY A 580 -23.17 7.83 -12.62
CA GLY A 580 -23.40 9.20 -13.08
C GLY A 580 -22.34 9.74 -14.06
N TRP A 581 -21.57 8.87 -14.70
CA TRP A 581 -20.48 9.25 -15.61
C TRP A 581 -20.92 9.61 -17.04
N GLY A 582 -22.23 9.69 -17.28
CA GLY A 582 -22.79 9.86 -18.64
C GLY A 582 -22.56 11.24 -19.26
N SER A 583 -22.37 12.27 -18.43
CA SER A 583 -22.10 13.64 -18.85
C SER A 583 -20.70 13.83 -19.44
N PHE A 584 -19.79 12.87 -19.22
CA PHE A 584 -18.41 12.94 -19.71
C PHE A 584 -18.25 12.24 -21.06
N ASN A 585 -17.49 12.88 -21.94
CA ASN A 585 -17.10 12.33 -23.25
C ASN A 585 -15.70 11.72 -23.25
N LEU A 586 -14.92 11.94 -22.19
CA LEU A 586 -13.59 11.38 -21.99
C LEU A 586 -13.30 11.30 -20.49
N VAL A 587 -12.66 10.21 -20.04
CA VAL A 587 -12.14 10.01 -18.68
C VAL A 587 -10.78 9.34 -18.79
N PHE A 588 -9.77 9.87 -18.09
CA PHE A 588 -8.37 9.47 -18.25
C PHE A 588 -7.51 9.86 -17.05
#